data_AF-A0A9E0MMN8-F1
#
_entry.id   AF-A0A9E0MMN8-F1
#
_cell.length_a   1.000
_cell.length_b   1.000
_cell.length_c   1.000
_cell.angle_alpha   90.00
_cell.angle_beta   90.00
_cell.angle_gamma   90.00
#
_symmetry.space_group_name_H-M   'P 1'
#
loop_
_entity.id
_entity.type
_entity.pdbx_description
1 polymer ?
#
loop_
_entity_poly.entity_id
_entity_poly.type
_entity_poly.pdbx_seq_one_letter_code
_entity_poly.pdbx_strand_id
1 'polypeptide(L)'
;MELSTPIRLGTIAGAVGLALAVTSLAMCGELRLPPKPPPPAETLATSQDTLRVATQTESTWVTYLERDALTAAVPPTTPTAMARRLVRRIDETPRSLAPGEPAIEVAGLRLLAVATDGVLSLVIENPSATDVAYRVLTRPRPDAGCARGDGQPYNAHVVAARAREIRDECTYRSGMALEISVVESIDLAPLQAFYLSKVPPRALGAEPRLAAAHEPELPRGTTVCNVAMPQILRAAIEDGTIQWRDLVDFYARHRCDSYRFPQRYRAFERDGERPLPDAE
;
A
#
# COMPACT_ATOMS: atom_id res chain seq x y z
N MET A 1 -48.79 -65.40 -2.42
CA MET A 1 -49.21 -65.32 -1.00
C MET A 1 -50.25 -64.22 -0.90
N GLU A 2 -51.53 -64.57 -0.93
CA GLU A 2 -52.60 -63.59 -0.77
C GLU A 2 -52.77 -63.25 0.72
N LEU A 3 -52.43 -62.02 1.10
CA LEU A 3 -52.70 -61.49 2.44
C LEU A 3 -54.20 -61.52 2.70
N SER A 4 -54.61 -62.24 3.74
CA SER A 4 -56.01 -62.38 4.16
C SER A 4 -56.64 -61.00 4.46
N THR A 5 -57.91 -60.86 4.10
CA THR A 5 -58.73 -59.64 4.26
C THR A 5 -58.59 -58.94 5.63
N PRO A 6 -58.54 -59.63 6.79
CA PRO A 6 -58.38 -58.95 8.09
C PRO A 6 -57.01 -58.26 8.26
N ILE A 7 -55.94 -58.78 7.67
CA ILE A 7 -54.60 -58.15 7.77
C ILE A 7 -54.56 -56.85 6.97
N ARG A 8 -55.21 -56.82 5.79
CA ARG A 8 -55.30 -55.61 4.95
C ARG A 8 -56.09 -54.49 5.65
N LEU A 9 -57.20 -54.84 6.30
CA LEU A 9 -58.01 -53.90 7.09
C LEU A 9 -57.22 -53.35 8.29
N GLY A 10 -56.46 -54.20 9.00
CA GLY A 10 -55.60 -53.76 10.11
C GLY A 10 -54.52 -52.77 9.69
N THR A 11 -53.84 -53.02 8.56
CA THR A 11 -52.81 -52.10 8.05
C THR A 11 -53.39 -50.77 7.59
N ILE A 12 -54.58 -50.76 6.97
CA ILE A 12 -55.23 -49.52 6.51
C ILE A 12 -55.67 -48.70 7.73
N ALA A 13 -56.30 -49.33 8.72
CA ALA A 13 -56.73 -48.66 9.95
C ALA A 13 -55.53 -48.09 10.73
N GLY A 14 -54.42 -48.85 10.82
CA GLY A 14 -53.19 -48.38 11.45
C GLY A 14 -52.55 -47.20 10.73
N ALA A 15 -52.49 -47.24 9.39
CA ALA A 15 -51.92 -46.16 8.59
C ALA A 15 -52.77 -44.87 8.68
N VAL A 16 -54.10 -45.00 8.65
CA VAL A 16 -55.01 -43.85 8.81
C VAL A 16 -54.90 -43.26 10.22
N GLY A 17 -54.83 -44.11 11.25
CA GLY A 17 -54.65 -43.66 12.64
C GLY A 17 -53.33 -42.92 12.85
N LEU A 18 -52.23 -43.44 12.29
CA LEU A 18 -50.92 -42.78 12.35
C LEU A 18 -50.91 -41.45 11.60
N ALA A 19 -51.48 -41.41 10.39
CA ALA A 19 -51.58 -40.19 9.60
C ALA A 19 -52.36 -39.11 10.35
N LEU A 20 -53.51 -39.46 10.93
CA LEU A 20 -54.33 -38.55 11.72
C LEU A 20 -53.57 -38.01 12.95
N ALA A 21 -52.86 -38.88 13.68
CA ALA A 21 -52.05 -38.49 14.83
C ALA A 21 -50.92 -37.52 14.46
N VAL A 22 -50.22 -37.77 13.34
CA VAL A 22 -49.15 -36.89 12.84
C VAL A 22 -49.72 -35.53 12.42
N THR A 23 -50.86 -35.48 11.72
CA THR A 23 -51.50 -34.21 11.36
C THR A 23 -52.02 -33.44 12.57
N SER A 24 -52.54 -34.12 13.60
CA SER A 24 -52.97 -33.48 14.85
C SER A 24 -51.79 -32.84 15.59
N LEU A 25 -50.64 -33.52 15.65
CA LEU A 25 -49.43 -32.97 16.26
C LEU A 25 -48.83 -31.82 15.43
N ALA A 26 -48.91 -31.90 14.10
CA ALA A 26 -48.37 -30.88 13.21
C ALA A 26 -49.22 -29.58 13.17
N MET A 27 -50.54 -29.67 13.38
CA MET A 27 -51.43 -28.50 13.29
C MET A 27 -51.79 -27.87 14.64
N CYS A 28 -51.68 -28.58 15.76
CA CYS A 28 -52.03 -28.05 17.08
C CYS A 28 -50.83 -27.78 18.01
N GLY A 29 -49.62 -28.14 17.60
CA GLY A 29 -48.40 -27.77 18.31
C GLY A 29 -47.86 -26.43 17.81
N GLU A 30 -48.23 -25.32 18.46
CA GLU A 30 -47.41 -24.11 18.39
C GLU A 30 -46.05 -24.42 19.04
N LEU A 31 -45.13 -24.97 18.27
CA LEU A 31 -43.70 -24.89 18.58
C LEU A 31 -43.34 -23.42 18.52
N ARG A 32 -43.43 -22.74 19.68
CA ARG A 32 -42.82 -21.44 19.91
C ARG A 32 -41.31 -21.60 19.79
N LEU A 33 -40.83 -21.62 18.56
CA LEU A 33 -39.42 -21.39 18.27
C LEU A 33 -39.09 -20.02 18.89
N PRO A 34 -37.96 -19.90 19.62
CA PRO A 34 -37.49 -18.59 20.03
C PRO A 34 -37.47 -17.70 18.79
N PRO A 35 -37.80 -16.39 18.93
CA PRO A 35 -37.82 -15.49 17.80
C PRO A 35 -36.52 -15.66 17.03
N LYS A 36 -36.65 -15.96 15.73
CA LYS A 36 -35.50 -16.08 14.83
C LYS A 36 -34.60 -14.89 15.15
N PRO A 37 -33.34 -15.09 15.58
CA PRO A 37 -32.46 -13.97 15.85
C PRO A 37 -32.48 -13.09 14.60
N PRO A 38 -32.53 -11.75 14.75
CA PRO A 38 -32.53 -10.88 13.61
C PRO A 38 -31.38 -11.33 12.69
N PRO A 39 -31.59 -11.43 11.36
CA PRO A 39 -30.49 -11.72 10.47
C PRO A 39 -29.35 -10.79 10.89
N PRO A 40 -28.11 -11.31 11.04
CA PRO A 40 -26.99 -10.47 11.42
C PRO A 40 -27.08 -9.24 10.53
N ALA A 41 -27.13 -8.05 11.14
CA ALA A 41 -27.16 -6.82 10.38
C ALA A 41 -26.05 -6.97 9.35
N GLU A 42 -26.37 -6.79 8.07
CA GLU A 42 -25.36 -6.75 7.01
C GLU A 42 -24.46 -5.54 7.31
N THR A 43 -23.53 -5.72 8.23
CA THR A 43 -22.28 -4.98 8.16
C THR A 43 -21.72 -5.43 6.82
N LEU A 44 -21.59 -4.48 5.90
CA LEU A 44 -21.09 -4.62 4.54
C LEU A 44 -19.61 -5.08 4.50
N ALA A 45 -19.17 -5.90 5.46
CA ALA A 45 -17.93 -6.64 5.36
C ALA A 45 -18.22 -7.85 4.48
N THR A 46 -17.84 -7.74 3.21
CA THR A 46 -17.86 -8.90 2.31
C THR A 46 -17.02 -10.02 2.93
N SER A 47 -17.29 -11.29 2.62
CA SER A 47 -16.47 -12.41 3.10
C SER A 47 -14.97 -12.23 2.80
N GLN A 48 -14.64 -11.49 1.74
CA GLN A 48 -13.29 -11.07 1.39
C GLN A 48 -12.70 -10.06 2.39
N ASP A 49 -13.50 -9.15 2.93
CA ASP A 49 -13.08 -8.23 3.99
C ASP A 49 -12.82 -8.98 5.30
N THR A 50 -13.65 -9.95 5.65
CA THR A 50 -13.43 -10.79 6.83
C THR A 50 -12.15 -11.63 6.71
N LEU A 51 -11.93 -12.26 5.55
CA LEU A 51 -10.69 -13.00 5.27
C LEU A 51 -9.46 -12.09 5.27
N ARG A 52 -9.58 -10.87 4.73
CA ARG A 52 -8.51 -9.88 4.73
C ARG A 52 -8.17 -9.42 6.14
N VAL A 53 -9.15 -9.08 6.96
CA VAL A 53 -8.95 -8.71 8.38
C VAL A 53 -8.34 -9.89 9.16
N ALA A 54 -8.79 -11.12 8.91
CA ALA A 54 -8.21 -12.31 9.54
C ALA A 54 -6.73 -12.54 9.18
N THR A 55 -6.28 -12.06 8.01
CA THR A 55 -4.86 -12.15 7.59
C THR A 55 -3.96 -11.05 8.17
N GLN A 56 -4.52 -10.08 8.90
CA GLN A 56 -3.80 -8.94 9.48
C GLN A 56 -3.42 -9.14 10.96
N THR A 57 -3.34 -10.40 11.43
CA THR A 57 -2.85 -10.72 12.78
C THR A 57 -1.33 -10.57 12.87
N GLU A 58 -0.81 -10.35 14.09
CA GLU A 58 0.63 -10.25 14.35
C GLU A 58 1.41 -11.50 13.89
N SER A 59 0.90 -12.70 14.18
CA SER A 59 1.55 -13.97 13.77
C SER A 59 1.64 -14.12 12.26
N THR A 60 0.60 -13.72 11.53
CA THR A 60 0.59 -13.73 10.07
C THR A 60 1.57 -12.68 9.53
N TRP A 61 1.63 -11.50 10.15
CA TRP A 61 2.55 -10.44 9.76
C TRP A 61 4.01 -10.84 9.94
N VAL A 62 4.39 -11.47 11.05
CA VAL A 62 5.75 -12.02 11.24
C VAL A 62 6.11 -13.01 10.13
N THR A 63 5.19 -13.91 9.79
CA THR A 63 5.38 -14.89 8.71
C THR A 63 5.57 -14.18 7.35
N TYR A 64 4.86 -13.07 7.11
CA TYR A 64 5.06 -12.26 5.91
C TYR A 64 6.43 -11.59 5.90
N LEU A 65 6.92 -11.05 7.01
CA LEU A 65 8.25 -10.44 7.06
C LEU A 65 9.35 -11.41 6.63
N GLU A 66 9.31 -12.65 7.12
CA GLU A 66 10.29 -13.68 6.76
C GLU A 66 10.21 -14.05 5.27
N ARG A 67 8.99 -14.33 4.78
CA ARG A 67 8.76 -14.69 3.37
C ARG A 67 9.13 -13.56 2.42
N ASP A 68 8.78 -12.34 2.77
CA ASP A 68 9.00 -11.16 1.93
C ASP A 68 10.49 -10.79 1.95
N ALA A 69 11.20 -10.90 3.09
CA ALA A 69 12.66 -10.75 3.14
C ALA A 69 13.37 -11.76 2.22
N LEU A 70 12.91 -13.01 2.26
CA LEU A 70 13.44 -14.05 1.39
C LEU A 70 13.13 -13.77 -0.09
N THR A 71 11.95 -13.24 -0.41
CA THR A 71 11.56 -12.83 -1.78
C THR A 71 12.38 -11.66 -2.29
N ALA A 72 12.59 -10.66 -1.43
CA ALA A 72 13.39 -9.47 -1.69
C ALA A 72 14.90 -9.75 -1.74
N ALA A 73 15.32 -10.96 -1.37
CA ALA A 73 16.73 -11.34 -1.22
C ALA A 73 17.49 -10.44 -0.25
N VAL A 74 16.83 -10.03 0.84
CA VAL A 74 17.40 -9.20 1.90
C VAL A 74 17.49 -9.97 3.22
N PRO A 75 18.31 -9.53 4.19
CA PRO A 75 18.35 -10.15 5.51
C PRO A 75 16.97 -10.17 6.18
N PRO A 76 16.63 -11.23 6.93
CA PRO A 76 15.39 -11.29 7.69
C PRO A 76 15.32 -10.12 8.68
N THR A 77 14.11 -9.60 8.87
CA THR A 77 13.84 -8.50 9.80
C THR A 77 12.93 -8.96 10.93
N THR A 78 12.95 -8.24 12.04
CA THR A 78 12.10 -8.52 13.21
C THR A 78 11.02 -7.45 13.36
N PRO A 79 9.89 -7.76 14.03
CA PRO A 79 8.90 -6.76 14.43
C PRO A 79 9.51 -5.53 15.08
N THR A 80 10.45 -5.73 16.01
CA THR A 80 11.13 -4.64 16.72
C THR A 80 11.99 -3.80 15.79
N ALA A 81 12.71 -4.40 14.84
CA ALA A 81 13.46 -3.67 13.83
C ALA A 81 12.53 -2.85 12.93
N MET A 82 11.42 -3.48 12.51
CA MET A 82 10.36 -2.85 11.74
C MET A 82 9.58 -1.79 12.50
N ALA A 83 9.70 -1.69 13.84
CA ALA A 83 9.04 -0.70 14.69
C ALA A 83 9.95 0.47 15.12
N ARG A 84 11.20 0.50 14.63
CA ARG A 84 12.11 1.63 14.89
C ARG A 84 11.64 2.89 14.17
N ARG A 85 11.87 4.05 14.77
CA ARG A 85 11.63 5.35 14.14
C ARG A 85 12.52 5.52 12.92
N LEU A 86 11.93 5.92 11.81
CA LEU A 86 12.68 6.24 10.60
C LEU A 86 13.34 7.62 10.73
N VAL A 87 14.61 7.72 10.32
CA VAL A 87 15.35 8.98 10.35
C VAL A 87 14.95 9.81 9.15
N ARG A 88 14.25 10.92 9.42
CA ARG A 88 13.77 11.86 8.40
C ARG A 88 14.64 13.11 8.33
N ARG A 89 14.90 13.57 7.11
CA ARG A 89 15.51 14.87 6.80
C ARG A 89 14.62 15.62 5.82
N ILE A 90 14.42 16.92 6.03
CA ILE A 90 13.65 17.79 5.13
C ILE A 90 14.37 19.12 4.95
N ASP A 91 14.33 19.63 3.72
CA ASP A 91 14.78 20.97 3.35
C ASP A 91 13.75 21.60 2.41
N GLU A 92 13.23 22.77 2.80
CA GLU A 92 12.22 23.53 2.06
C GLU A 92 12.79 24.83 1.47
N THR A 93 14.12 24.98 1.47
CA THR A 93 14.79 26.16 0.93
C THR A 93 14.72 26.12 -0.60
N PRO A 94 14.11 27.12 -1.26
CA PRO A 94 14.03 27.15 -2.71
C PRO A 94 15.41 27.20 -3.35
N ARG A 95 15.63 26.39 -4.38
CA ARG A 95 16.87 26.34 -5.16
C ARG A 95 16.56 26.26 -6.65
N SER A 96 17.51 26.67 -7.48
CA SER A 96 17.48 26.44 -8.91
C SER A 96 18.71 25.63 -9.29
N LEU A 97 18.53 24.60 -10.11
CA LEU A 97 19.62 23.81 -10.71
C LEU A 97 19.51 23.85 -12.23
N ALA A 98 20.47 24.49 -12.88
CA ALA A 98 20.61 24.46 -14.34
C ALA A 98 21.57 23.33 -14.77
N PRO A 99 21.38 22.74 -15.96
CA PRO A 99 22.35 21.80 -16.52
C PRO A 99 23.75 22.41 -16.62
N GLY A 100 24.75 21.67 -16.13
CA GLY A 100 26.15 22.11 -16.09
C GLY A 100 26.59 22.80 -14.79
N GLU A 101 25.64 23.13 -13.90
CA GLU A 101 25.96 23.56 -12.54
C GLU A 101 26.45 22.38 -11.68
N PRO A 102 27.26 22.65 -10.64
CA PRO A 102 27.69 21.59 -9.73
C PRO A 102 26.51 20.98 -8.98
N ALA A 103 26.66 19.70 -8.62
CA ALA A 103 25.67 19.03 -7.78
C ALA A 103 25.58 19.69 -6.40
N ILE A 104 24.36 19.71 -5.84
CA ILE A 104 24.10 20.19 -4.48
C ILE A 104 23.87 19.01 -3.54
N GLU A 105 24.27 19.16 -2.28
CA GLU A 105 24.00 18.17 -1.23
C GLU A 105 22.95 18.72 -0.28
N VAL A 106 21.82 18.03 -0.18
CA VAL A 106 20.64 18.52 0.54
C VAL A 106 19.83 17.34 1.06
N ALA A 107 19.39 17.43 2.32
CA ALA A 107 18.69 16.34 3.03
C ALA A 107 19.38 14.96 2.92
N GLY A 108 20.70 14.91 2.79
CA GLY A 108 21.46 13.65 2.64
C GLY A 108 21.43 13.05 1.23
N LEU A 109 20.85 13.75 0.24
CA LEU A 109 20.89 13.40 -1.17
C LEU A 109 21.85 14.32 -1.92
N ARG A 110 22.41 13.84 -3.01
CA ARG A 110 23.20 14.63 -3.96
C ARG A 110 22.38 14.80 -5.24
N LEU A 111 22.05 16.04 -5.58
CA LEU A 111 21.15 16.38 -6.68
C LEU A 111 21.91 17.12 -7.79
N LEU A 112 21.67 16.73 -9.04
CA LEU A 112 22.27 17.35 -10.22
C LEU A 112 21.23 17.46 -11.34
N ALA A 113 21.17 18.62 -11.99
CA ALA A 113 20.42 18.78 -13.24
C ALA A 113 21.33 18.46 -14.43
N VAL A 114 20.84 17.64 -15.36
CA VAL A 114 21.57 17.29 -16.59
C VAL A 114 20.68 17.50 -17.80
N ALA A 115 21.31 17.81 -18.93
CA ALA A 115 20.66 17.86 -20.23
C ALA A 115 21.35 16.85 -21.16
N THR A 116 20.64 15.77 -21.52
CA THR A 116 21.16 14.71 -22.40
C THR A 116 20.11 14.42 -23.46
N ASP A 117 20.53 14.31 -24.73
CA ASP A 117 19.64 14.00 -25.87
C ASP A 117 18.38 14.86 -25.96
N GLY A 118 18.49 16.15 -25.58
CA GLY A 118 17.35 17.07 -25.59
C GLY A 118 16.34 16.85 -24.47
N VAL A 119 16.69 16.12 -23.42
CA VAL A 119 15.89 15.90 -22.21
C VAL A 119 16.56 16.55 -21.01
N LEU A 120 15.78 17.26 -20.20
CA LEU A 120 16.18 17.81 -18.90
C LEU A 120 15.83 16.76 -17.86
N SER A 121 16.84 16.28 -17.14
CA SER A 121 16.67 15.24 -16.12
C SER A 121 17.27 15.69 -14.79
N LEU A 122 16.66 15.22 -13.70
CA LEU A 122 17.20 15.32 -12.35
C LEU A 122 17.89 13.99 -12.01
N VAL A 123 19.19 14.04 -11.75
CA VAL A 123 19.94 12.93 -11.17
C VAL A 123 19.87 13.04 -9.65
N ILE A 124 19.40 11.97 -9.01
CA ILE A 124 19.21 11.88 -7.56
C ILE A 124 20.12 10.77 -7.07
N GLU A 125 21.20 11.13 -6.41
CA GLU A 125 22.19 10.19 -5.89
C GLU A 125 22.04 10.04 -4.37
N ASN A 126 22.09 8.80 -3.90
CA ASN A 126 22.12 8.45 -2.50
C ASN A 126 23.56 8.10 -2.09
N PRO A 127 24.30 9.03 -1.45
CA PRO A 127 25.66 8.77 -0.98
C PRO A 127 25.70 7.94 0.30
N SER A 128 24.57 7.54 0.90
CA SER A 128 24.57 6.81 2.16
C SER A 128 24.81 5.31 1.96
N ALA A 129 25.04 4.58 3.06
CA ALA A 129 25.18 3.12 3.07
C ALA A 129 23.84 2.39 3.25
N THR A 130 22.73 3.14 3.34
CA THR A 130 21.37 2.61 3.51
C THR A 130 20.50 3.05 2.35
N ASP A 131 19.42 2.33 2.10
CA ASP A 131 18.43 2.78 1.12
C ASP A 131 17.71 4.01 1.65
N VAL A 132 17.27 4.88 0.74
CA VAL A 132 16.63 6.15 1.11
C VAL A 132 15.33 6.30 0.35
N ALA A 133 14.22 6.46 1.08
CA ALA A 133 13.01 7.02 0.53
C ALA A 133 13.21 8.51 0.28
N TYR A 134 12.75 9.03 -0.84
CA TYR A 134 12.94 10.43 -1.21
C TYR A 134 11.70 11.08 -1.81
N ARG A 135 11.62 12.40 -1.65
CA ARG A 135 10.69 13.27 -2.36
C ARG A 135 11.42 14.54 -2.75
N VAL A 136 11.55 14.76 -4.06
CA VAL A 136 12.10 16.01 -4.60
C VAL A 136 11.02 16.67 -5.45
N LEU A 137 10.49 17.80 -4.98
CA LEU A 137 9.52 18.59 -5.71
C LEU A 137 10.22 19.57 -6.65
N THR A 138 9.98 19.39 -7.95
CA THR A 138 10.62 20.15 -9.03
C THR A 138 9.60 20.87 -9.89
N ARG A 139 9.97 22.05 -10.38
CA ARG A 139 9.29 22.76 -11.46
C ARG A 139 10.31 23.18 -12.53
N PRO A 140 10.25 22.63 -13.76
CA PRO A 140 11.07 23.12 -14.86
C PRO A 140 10.74 24.58 -15.20
N ARG A 141 11.77 25.38 -15.50
CA ARG A 141 11.64 26.79 -15.92
C ARG A 141 12.44 27.06 -17.18
N PRO A 142 11.92 27.89 -18.12
CA PRO A 142 10.53 28.33 -18.20
C PRO A 142 9.57 27.12 -18.29
N ASP A 143 8.36 27.29 -17.76
CA ASP A 143 7.34 26.25 -17.82
C ASP A 143 6.87 26.11 -19.28
N ALA A 144 7.41 25.11 -19.98
CA ALA A 144 7.26 24.94 -21.41
C ALA A 144 6.23 23.87 -21.79
N GLY A 145 5.29 23.55 -20.89
CA GLY A 145 4.31 22.49 -21.14
C GLY A 145 4.96 21.11 -21.08
N CYS A 146 5.63 20.82 -19.96
CA CYS A 146 6.24 19.53 -19.65
C CYS A 146 5.17 18.45 -19.45
N ALA A 147 4.53 18.04 -20.54
CA ALA A 147 3.60 16.93 -20.59
C ALA A 147 4.39 15.62 -20.76
N ARG A 148 3.84 14.53 -20.21
CA ARG A 148 4.41 13.17 -20.20
C ARG A 148 5.26 12.88 -21.45
N GLY A 149 6.55 12.70 -21.24
CA GLY A 149 7.42 11.99 -22.17
C GLY A 149 7.66 10.58 -21.65
N ASP A 150 8.07 9.70 -22.56
CA ASP A 150 8.48 8.31 -22.33
C ASP A 150 9.80 8.30 -21.55
N GLY A 151 9.73 8.74 -20.29
CA GLY A 151 10.89 8.90 -19.43
C GLY A 151 11.53 7.56 -19.14
N GLN A 152 12.82 7.58 -18.85
CA GLN A 152 13.56 6.38 -18.49
C GLN A 152 12.93 5.71 -17.25
N PRO A 153 12.82 4.37 -17.25
CA PRO A 153 12.44 3.60 -16.07
C PRO A 153 13.26 3.99 -14.84
N TYR A 154 12.59 4.28 -13.73
CA TYR A 154 13.26 4.61 -12.48
C TYR A 154 12.39 4.29 -11.26
N ASN A 155 13.00 4.24 -10.07
CA ASN A 155 12.25 4.12 -8.83
C ASN A 155 11.92 5.50 -8.26
N ALA A 156 10.64 5.89 -8.30
CA ALA A 156 10.19 7.22 -7.92
C ALA A 156 10.19 7.50 -6.42
N HIS A 157 10.45 6.48 -5.60
CA HIS A 157 10.36 6.57 -4.14
C HIS A 157 11.66 6.30 -3.45
N VAL A 158 12.45 5.37 -3.98
CA VAL A 158 13.61 4.83 -3.28
C VAL A 158 14.82 4.95 -4.18
N VAL A 159 15.92 5.47 -3.62
CA VAL A 159 17.25 5.32 -4.21
C VAL A 159 18.03 4.34 -3.33
N ALA A 160 18.51 3.26 -3.92
CA ALA A 160 19.29 2.26 -3.19
C ALA A 160 20.59 2.86 -2.62
N ALA A 161 21.15 2.20 -1.60
CA ALA A 161 22.44 2.59 -1.03
C ALA A 161 23.52 2.73 -2.10
N ARG A 162 24.24 3.85 -2.11
CA ARG A 162 25.32 4.16 -3.08
C ARG A 162 24.87 4.11 -4.55
N ALA A 163 23.58 4.28 -4.81
CA ALA A 163 23.01 4.28 -6.15
C ALA A 163 22.53 5.68 -6.55
N ARG A 164 22.03 5.78 -7.79
CA ARG A 164 21.38 6.97 -8.31
C ARG A 164 20.15 6.60 -9.13
N GLU A 165 19.15 7.46 -9.09
CA GLU A 165 18.00 7.44 -10.00
C GLU A 165 18.10 8.63 -10.95
N ILE A 166 17.67 8.44 -12.19
CA ILE A 166 17.59 9.50 -13.20
C ILE A 166 16.12 9.71 -13.50
N ARG A 167 15.63 10.91 -13.19
CA ARG A 167 14.24 11.28 -13.40
C ARG A 167 14.13 12.30 -14.50
N ASP A 168 13.53 11.92 -15.61
CA ASP A 168 13.27 12.85 -16.71
C ASP A 168 12.18 13.86 -16.31
N GLU A 169 12.51 15.13 -16.45
CA GLU A 169 11.64 16.22 -15.99
C GLU A 169 10.87 16.85 -17.14
N CYS A 170 11.53 17.10 -18.27
CA CYS A 170 10.95 17.78 -19.42
C CYS A 170 11.84 17.65 -20.67
N THR A 171 11.31 17.94 -21.86
CA THR A 171 12.15 18.24 -23.03
C THR A 171 12.97 19.50 -22.75
N TYR A 172 14.29 19.41 -22.94
CA TYR A 172 15.23 20.49 -22.67
C TYR A 172 15.27 21.52 -23.81
N ARG A 173 15.36 22.79 -23.43
CA ARG A 173 15.72 23.92 -24.29
C ARG A 173 16.78 24.75 -23.60
N SER A 174 17.64 25.39 -24.38
CA SER A 174 18.69 26.26 -23.84
C SER A 174 18.12 27.29 -22.87
N GLY A 175 18.77 27.44 -21.72
CA GLY A 175 18.34 28.34 -20.64
C GLY A 175 17.30 27.74 -19.68
N MET A 176 16.93 26.46 -19.84
CA MET A 176 16.06 25.79 -18.87
C MET A 176 16.81 25.39 -17.59
N ALA A 177 16.10 25.43 -16.46
CA ALA A 177 16.58 25.00 -15.15
C ALA A 177 15.45 24.29 -14.36
N LEU A 178 15.81 23.59 -13.29
CA LEU A 178 14.89 22.98 -12.34
C LEU A 178 14.80 23.84 -11.08
N GLU A 179 13.62 24.42 -10.82
CA GLU A 179 13.31 24.96 -9.49
C GLU A 179 13.00 23.80 -8.55
N ILE A 180 13.68 23.72 -7.42
CA ILE A 180 13.45 22.74 -6.36
C ILE A 180 12.85 23.48 -5.17
N SER A 181 11.68 23.07 -4.72
CA SER A 181 11.00 23.67 -3.58
C SER A 181 11.10 22.85 -2.30
N VAL A 182 11.14 21.52 -2.41
CA VAL A 182 11.23 20.61 -1.27
C VAL A 182 12.13 19.44 -1.62
N VAL A 183 13.03 19.12 -0.70
CA VAL A 183 13.79 17.86 -0.69
C VAL A 183 13.56 17.20 0.65
N GLU A 184 13.00 16.00 0.61
CA GLU A 184 12.72 15.19 1.78
C GLU A 184 13.32 13.81 1.59
N SER A 185 13.93 13.26 2.65
CA SER A 185 14.49 11.92 2.63
C SER A 185 14.28 11.17 3.94
N ILE A 186 14.17 9.85 3.87
CA ILE A 186 13.97 8.96 5.00
C ILE A 186 14.87 7.74 4.83
N ASP A 187 15.69 7.44 5.84
CA ASP A 187 16.52 6.23 5.85
C ASP A 187 15.66 4.97 5.99
N LEU A 188 15.94 3.97 5.16
CA LEU A 188 15.20 2.72 5.10
C LEU A 188 16.10 1.52 5.35
N ALA A 189 15.55 0.53 6.05
CA ALA A 189 16.08 -0.83 6.03
C ALA A 189 15.72 -1.51 4.70
N PRO A 190 16.47 -2.55 4.28
CA PRO A 190 16.28 -3.18 2.97
C PRO A 190 14.85 -3.69 2.69
N LEU A 191 14.18 -4.31 3.69
CA LEU A 191 12.79 -4.76 3.48
C LEU A 191 11.80 -3.59 3.34
N GLN A 192 12.06 -2.48 4.04
CA GLN A 192 11.23 -1.28 3.97
C GLN A 192 11.34 -0.63 2.58
N ALA A 193 12.56 -0.57 2.03
CA ALA A 193 12.82 -0.15 0.66
C ALA A 193 12.10 -1.03 -0.37
N PHE A 194 12.13 -2.35 -0.17
CA PHE A 194 11.39 -3.29 -1.03
C PHE A 194 9.87 -3.02 -1.00
N TYR A 195 9.27 -2.83 0.18
CA TYR A 195 7.84 -2.54 0.28
C TYR A 195 7.45 -1.21 -0.37
N LEU A 196 8.23 -0.15 -0.13
CA LEU A 196 7.96 1.17 -0.71
C LEU A 196 8.14 1.20 -2.22
N SER A 197 9.13 0.48 -2.74
CA SER A 197 9.34 0.36 -4.18
C SER A 197 8.12 -0.20 -4.90
N LYS A 198 7.30 -1.02 -4.23
CA LYS A 198 6.07 -1.56 -4.83
C LYS A 198 4.90 -0.57 -4.84
N VAL A 199 4.99 0.60 -4.21
CA VAL A 199 3.85 1.50 -4.05
C VAL A 199 3.71 2.40 -5.29
N PRO A 200 2.54 2.46 -5.95
CA PRO A 200 2.32 3.41 -7.05
C PRO A 200 2.59 4.85 -6.61
N PRO A 201 3.31 5.69 -7.36
CA PRO A 201 3.74 6.97 -6.81
C PRO A 201 2.66 7.98 -6.52
N ARG A 202 1.56 7.91 -7.27
CA ARG A 202 0.37 8.69 -6.97
C ARG A 202 -0.23 8.35 -5.61
N ALA A 203 -0.01 7.13 -5.11
CA ALA A 203 -0.45 6.72 -3.79
C ALA A 203 0.37 7.39 -2.66
N LEU A 204 1.54 7.96 -2.99
CA LEU A 204 2.36 8.77 -2.09
C LEU A 204 2.28 10.28 -2.41
N GLY A 205 1.32 10.71 -3.24
CA GLY A 205 1.16 12.11 -3.60
C GLY A 205 2.13 12.62 -4.67
N ALA A 206 2.80 11.74 -5.42
CA ALA A 206 3.63 12.16 -6.54
C ALA A 206 2.80 12.70 -7.71
N GLU A 207 3.31 13.74 -8.37
CA GLU A 207 2.67 14.33 -9.54
C GLU A 207 2.53 13.30 -10.68
N PRO A 208 1.47 13.38 -11.50
CA PRO A 208 1.25 12.43 -12.58
C PRO A 208 2.40 12.33 -13.59
N ARG A 209 3.16 13.43 -13.79
CA ARG A 209 4.34 13.50 -14.65
C ARG A 209 5.46 12.61 -14.13
N LEU A 210 5.77 12.70 -12.85
CA LEU A 210 6.81 11.92 -12.18
C LEU A 210 6.39 10.46 -12.02
N ALA A 211 5.11 10.21 -11.74
CA ALA A 211 4.62 8.85 -11.52
C ALA A 211 4.59 7.96 -12.77
N ALA A 212 4.81 8.50 -13.97
CA ALA A 212 4.57 7.79 -15.22
C ALA A 212 5.66 6.75 -15.55
N ALA A 213 6.93 7.07 -15.30
CA ALA A 213 8.08 6.21 -15.59
C ALA A 213 8.53 5.41 -14.36
N HIS A 214 7.64 5.25 -13.37
CA HIS A 214 7.94 4.44 -12.20
C HIS A 214 7.92 2.96 -12.55
N GLU A 215 9.10 2.39 -12.67
CA GLU A 215 9.33 1.00 -12.99
C GLU A 215 10.54 0.52 -12.17
N PRO A 216 10.31 0.21 -10.89
CA PRO A 216 11.37 -0.20 -9.98
C PRO A 216 11.87 -1.60 -10.35
N GLU A 217 13.17 -1.83 -10.20
CA GLU A 217 13.75 -3.17 -10.32
C GLU A 217 13.31 -4.04 -9.12
N LEU A 218 12.33 -4.91 -9.35
CA LEU A 218 11.78 -5.78 -8.32
C LEU A 218 12.21 -7.24 -8.52
N PRO A 219 12.66 -7.94 -7.45
CA PRO A 219 13.14 -9.31 -7.56
C PRO A 219 12.00 -10.31 -7.84
N ARG A 220 12.37 -11.44 -8.45
CA ARG A 220 11.55 -12.66 -8.61
C ARG A 220 10.19 -12.43 -9.28
N GLY A 221 10.10 -11.49 -10.23
CA GLY A 221 8.86 -11.20 -10.94
C GLY A 221 7.80 -10.53 -10.08
N THR A 222 8.19 -9.94 -8.94
CA THR A 222 7.29 -9.14 -8.12
C THR A 222 6.86 -7.90 -8.90
N THR A 223 5.57 -7.57 -8.85
CA THR A 223 5.01 -6.39 -9.52
C THR A 223 4.70 -5.27 -8.54
N VAL A 224 4.58 -4.05 -9.08
CA VAL A 224 4.03 -2.90 -8.36
C VAL A 224 2.61 -3.23 -7.89
N CYS A 225 2.26 -2.76 -6.69
CA CYS A 225 0.96 -2.96 -6.09
C CYS A 225 -0.15 -2.23 -6.87
N ASN A 226 -1.37 -2.80 -6.87
CA ASN A 226 -2.56 -2.09 -7.30
C ASN A 226 -3.25 -1.41 -6.12
N VAL A 227 -2.74 -0.23 -5.73
CA VAL A 227 -3.30 0.54 -4.61
C VAL A 227 -4.41 1.46 -5.13
N ALA A 228 -5.66 1.12 -4.82
CA ALA A 228 -6.78 2.03 -5.01
C ALA A 228 -6.74 3.12 -3.93
N MET A 229 -6.46 4.37 -4.35
CA MET A 229 -6.46 5.51 -3.44
C MET A 229 -7.87 6.13 -3.34
N PRO A 230 -8.48 6.20 -2.14
CA PRO A 230 -9.74 6.90 -1.95
C PRO A 230 -9.60 8.39 -2.23
N GLN A 231 -10.65 9.03 -2.76
CA GLN A 231 -10.67 10.49 -2.99
C GLN A 231 -10.37 11.29 -1.72
N ILE A 232 -10.81 10.78 -0.56
CA ILE A 232 -10.55 11.37 0.76
C ILE A 232 -9.04 11.41 1.06
N LEU A 233 -8.29 10.36 0.73
CA LEU A 233 -6.85 10.32 0.97
C LEU A 233 -6.11 11.32 0.08
N ARG A 234 -6.57 11.50 -1.16
CA ARG A 234 -6.00 12.53 -2.05
C ARG A 234 -6.25 13.94 -1.49
N ALA A 235 -7.49 14.24 -1.11
CA ALA A 235 -7.82 15.53 -0.51
C ALA A 235 -6.98 15.79 0.76
N ALA A 236 -6.79 14.76 1.59
CA ALA A 236 -5.98 14.84 2.81
C ALA A 236 -4.48 15.07 2.56
N ILE A 237 -3.96 14.61 1.41
CA ILE A 237 -2.58 14.93 0.99
C ILE A 237 -2.52 16.37 0.48
N GLU A 238 -3.53 16.81 -0.28
CA GLU A 238 -3.62 18.14 -0.88
C GLU A 238 -3.80 19.25 0.18
N ASP A 239 -4.57 18.99 1.24
CA ASP A 239 -4.79 19.93 2.35
C ASP A 239 -3.72 19.84 3.46
N GLY A 240 -2.81 18.86 3.38
CA GLY A 240 -1.71 18.66 4.30
C GLY A 240 -2.06 17.97 5.62
N THR A 241 -3.29 17.46 5.78
CA THR A 241 -3.70 16.69 6.98
C THR A 241 -3.00 15.34 7.09
N ILE A 242 -2.59 14.77 5.95
CA ILE A 242 -1.71 13.60 5.85
C ILE A 242 -0.41 14.04 5.18
N GLN A 243 0.71 13.77 5.84
CA GLN A 243 2.03 14.11 5.32
C GLN A 243 2.61 12.96 4.50
N TRP A 244 3.51 13.27 3.57
CA TRP A 244 4.25 12.26 2.82
C TRP A 244 4.95 11.25 3.73
N ARG A 245 5.54 11.73 4.83
CA ARG A 245 6.15 10.88 5.87
C ARG A 245 5.18 9.83 6.41
N ASP A 246 3.91 10.16 6.62
CA ASP A 246 2.93 9.20 7.17
C ASP A 246 2.71 8.03 6.21
N LEU A 247 2.58 8.33 4.91
CA LEU A 247 2.41 7.32 3.87
C LEU A 247 3.66 6.45 3.71
N VAL A 248 4.83 7.08 3.70
CA VAL A 248 6.12 6.37 3.61
C VAL A 248 6.32 5.47 4.82
N ASP A 249 6.08 5.98 6.03
CA ASP A 249 6.22 5.21 7.26
C ASP A 249 5.26 4.02 7.31
N PHE A 250 4.00 4.21 6.87
CA PHE A 250 3.04 3.12 6.80
C PHE A 250 3.47 2.04 5.80
N TYR A 251 3.73 2.41 4.54
CA TYR A 251 4.06 1.43 3.49
C TYR A 251 5.48 0.89 3.59
N ALA A 252 6.39 1.53 4.34
CA ALA A 252 7.65 0.93 4.76
C ALA A 252 7.44 -0.28 5.69
N ARG A 253 6.36 -0.27 6.48
CA ARG A 253 6.10 -1.27 7.53
C ARG A 253 5.05 -2.30 7.11
N HIS A 254 4.23 -1.97 6.12
CA HIS A 254 3.11 -2.77 5.69
C HIS A 254 3.12 -2.99 4.18
N ARG A 255 2.98 -4.26 3.78
CA ARG A 255 2.83 -4.63 2.38
C ARG A 255 1.57 -4.00 1.78
N CYS A 256 1.74 -3.23 0.71
CA CYS A 256 0.62 -2.60 -0.01
C CYS A 256 -0.38 -3.59 -0.63
N ASP A 257 -0.01 -4.87 -0.77
CA ASP A 257 -0.91 -5.92 -1.26
C ASP A 257 -2.03 -6.27 -0.26
N SER A 258 -1.75 -6.12 1.04
CA SER A 258 -2.63 -6.64 2.11
C SER A 258 -3.15 -5.55 3.05
N TYR A 259 -2.43 -4.41 3.12
CA TYR A 259 -2.75 -3.32 4.02
C TYR A 259 -3.16 -2.07 3.23
N ARG A 260 -4.22 -1.42 3.69
CA ARG A 260 -4.65 -0.12 3.18
C ARG A 260 -4.30 0.95 4.20
N PHE A 261 -3.89 2.11 3.74
CA PHE A 261 -3.55 3.22 4.61
C PHE A 261 -4.74 3.67 5.48
N PRO A 262 -4.64 3.59 6.82
CA PRO A 262 -5.66 4.13 7.73
C PRO A 262 -5.57 5.66 7.77
N GLN A 263 -6.70 6.37 7.61
CA GLN A 263 -6.70 7.84 7.56
C GLN A 263 -6.14 8.52 8.83
N ARG A 264 -6.26 7.82 9.97
CA ARG A 264 -5.75 8.26 11.27
C ARG A 264 -4.29 7.89 11.51
N TYR A 265 -3.65 7.13 10.63
CA TYR A 265 -2.26 6.73 10.79
C TYR A 265 -1.36 7.96 10.77
N ARG A 266 -0.43 8.03 11.73
CA ARG A 266 0.66 9.01 11.77
C ARG A 266 2.00 8.31 11.87
N ALA A 267 3.03 8.86 11.25
CA ALA A 267 4.37 8.29 11.33
C ALA A 267 4.88 8.25 12.78
N PHE A 268 5.73 7.26 13.09
CA PHE A 268 6.25 7.12 14.45
C PHE A 268 7.19 8.27 14.78
N GLU A 269 7.04 8.86 15.97
CA GLU A 269 7.91 9.88 16.54
C GLU A 269 9.00 9.30 17.45
N ARG A 270 8.76 8.08 17.96
CA ARG A 270 9.67 7.31 18.82
C ARG A 270 9.63 5.82 18.49
N ASP A 271 10.69 5.11 18.83
CA ASP A 271 10.79 3.67 18.63
C ASP A 271 9.66 2.94 19.38
N GLY A 272 8.98 2.02 18.69
CA GLY A 272 7.94 1.19 19.29
C GLY A 272 6.73 1.98 19.82
N GLU A 273 6.47 3.19 19.30
CA GLU A 273 5.36 4.05 19.76
C GLU A 273 4.00 3.33 19.76
N ARG A 274 3.80 2.43 18.80
CA ARG A 274 2.60 1.60 18.67
C ARG A 274 2.96 0.17 18.23
N PRO A 275 2.10 -0.81 18.53
CA PRO A 275 2.28 -2.16 18.05
C PRO A 275 2.22 -2.24 16.51
N LEU A 276 2.95 -3.20 15.94
CA LEU A 276 2.86 -3.56 14.52
C LEU A 276 2.35 -5.00 14.39
N PRO A 277 1.55 -5.31 13.36
CA PRO A 277 1.06 -4.40 12.33
C PRO A 277 -0.01 -3.42 12.87
N ASP A 278 -0.01 -2.20 12.33
CA ASP A 278 -1.06 -1.21 12.59
C ASP A 278 -2.12 -1.33 11.49
N ALA A 279 -3.20 -2.06 11.80
CA ALA A 279 -4.26 -2.39 10.85
C ALA A 279 -5.48 -1.45 10.94
N GLU A 280 -5.45 -0.45 11.82
CA GLU A 280 -6.64 0.20 12.38
C GLU A 280 -6.75 1.71 12.13
#